data_AF-A0A3D4VTJ7-F1
#
_entry.id   AF-A0A3D4VTJ7-F1
#
_cell.length_a   1.000
_cell.length_b   1.000
_cell.length_c   1.000
_cell.angle_alpha   90.00
_cell.angle_beta   90.00
_cell.angle_gamma   90.00
#
_symmetry.space_group_name_H-M   'P 1'
#
loop_
_entity.id
_entity.type
_entity.pdbx_description
1 polymer ?
#
loop_
_entity_poly.entity_id
_entity_poly.type
_entity_poly.pdbx_seq_one_letter_code
_entity_poly.pdbx_strand_id
1 'polypeptide(L)'
;MEEYIETCKTIFETYTSISYDSTNNAHVVCVSEMAKCHKNRENNEGLTSFSGSGISESYESSYPKYIIMMLEKFRKKVRLL
;
A
#
# COMPACT_ATOMS: atom_id res chain seq x y z
N MET A 1 1.56 13.97 4.31
CA MET A 1 0.61 13.00 3.71
C MET A 1 0.73 13.00 2.19
N GLU A 2 0.82 14.18 1.56
CA GLU A 2 1.06 14.30 0.11
C GLU A 2 2.40 13.69 -0.35
N GLU A 3 3.47 13.84 0.44
CA GLU A 3 4.80 13.27 0.12
C GLU A 3 4.77 11.73 -0.02
N TYR A 4 4.04 11.03 0.86
CA TYR A 4 3.90 9.57 0.78
C TYR A 4 3.02 9.12 -0.39
N ILE A 5 2.11 9.96 -0.86
CA ILE A 5 1.21 9.61 -1.96
C ILE A 5 2.01 9.48 -3.27
N GLU A 6 2.96 10.36 -3.54
CA GLU A 6 3.79 10.27 -4.74
C GLU A 6 4.64 9.01 -4.76
N THR A 7 5.32 8.69 -3.65
CA THR A 7 6.07 7.44 -3.52
C THR A 7 5.16 6.21 -3.70
N CYS A 8 3.96 6.23 -3.10
CA CYS A 8 3.02 5.13 -3.22
C CYS A 8 2.48 4.95 -4.64
N LYS A 9 2.29 6.05 -5.40
CA LYS A 9 1.95 5.98 -6.83
C LYS A 9 3.05 5.27 -7.61
N THR A 10 4.31 5.67 -7.45
CA THR A 10 5.44 5.03 -8.15
C THR A 10 5.56 3.54 -7.81
N ILE A 11 5.36 3.17 -6.54
CA ILE A 11 5.36 1.76 -6.13
C ILE A 11 4.19 1.00 -6.76
N PHE A 12 3.00 1.58 -6.76
CA PHE A 12 1.81 1.00 -7.40
C PHE A 12 2.07 0.74 -8.89
N GLU A 13 2.58 1.72 -9.62
CA GLU A 13 2.84 1.62 -11.05
C GLU A 13 3.92 0.57 -11.35
N THR A 14 4.99 0.57 -10.56
CA THR A 14 6.10 -0.40 -10.71
C THR A 14 5.61 -1.83 -10.45
N TYR A 15 4.79 -2.03 -9.41
CA TYR A 15 4.31 -3.36 -9.02
C TYR A 15 3.25 -3.91 -9.97
N THR A 16 2.31 -3.05 -10.39
CA THR A 16 1.16 -3.45 -11.21
C THR A 16 1.41 -3.36 -12.70
N SER A 17 2.44 -2.60 -13.11
CA SER A 17 2.70 -2.21 -14.51
C SER A 17 1.53 -1.43 -15.14
N ILE A 18 0.73 -0.75 -14.31
CA ILE A 18 -0.40 0.10 -14.72
C ILE A 18 -0.13 1.53 -14.26
N SER A 19 -0.34 2.52 -15.13
CA SER A 19 -0.28 3.94 -14.76
C SER A 19 -1.37 4.29 -13.75
N TYR A 20 -1.01 5.03 -12.71
CA TYR A 20 -1.96 5.51 -11.73
C TYR A 20 -2.98 6.44 -12.38
N ASP A 21 -4.24 6.28 -11.99
CA ASP A 21 -5.37 7.07 -12.52
C ASP A 21 -6.16 7.63 -11.35
N SER A 22 -6.12 8.96 -11.20
CA SER A 22 -6.82 9.68 -10.12
C SER A 22 -8.34 9.68 -10.29
N THR A 23 -8.86 9.37 -11.47
CA THR A 23 -10.30 9.22 -11.72
C THR A 23 -10.81 7.83 -11.36
N ASN A 24 -9.91 6.85 -11.29
CA ASN A 24 -10.23 5.49 -10.88
C ASN A 24 -10.22 5.37 -9.34
N ASN A 25 -11.41 5.30 -8.75
CA ASN A 25 -11.58 5.17 -7.31
C ASN A 25 -10.79 3.99 -6.71
N ALA A 26 -10.64 2.89 -7.44
CA ALA A 26 -9.89 1.73 -6.94
C ALA A 26 -8.38 2.01 -6.82
N HIS A 27 -7.82 2.79 -7.74
CA HIS A 27 -6.42 3.21 -7.68
C HIS A 27 -6.20 4.21 -6.52
N VAL A 28 -7.11 5.18 -6.39
CA VAL A 28 -7.09 6.17 -5.30
C VAL A 28 -7.13 5.50 -3.93
N VAL A 29 -8.05 4.54 -3.73
CA VAL A 29 -8.16 3.78 -2.48
C VAL A 29 -6.89 2.99 -2.20
N CYS A 30 -6.36 2.27 -3.19
CA CYS A 30 -5.14 1.46 -3.00
C CYS A 30 -3.93 2.32 -2.58
N VAL A 31 -3.70 3.43 -3.27
CA VAL A 31 -2.60 4.36 -2.95
C VAL A 31 -2.81 5.05 -1.60
N SER A 32 -4.06 5.40 -1.24
CA SER A 32 -4.38 5.98 0.07
C SER A 32 -4.09 5.00 1.21
N GLU A 33 -4.47 3.73 1.08
CA GLU A 33 -4.19 2.69 2.08
C GLU A 33 -2.68 2.42 2.21
N MET A 34 -1.94 2.44 1.09
CA MET A 34 -0.48 2.36 1.11
C MET A 34 0.14 3.55 1.87
N ALA A 35 -0.31 4.78 1.59
CA ALA A 35 0.19 5.98 2.26
C ALA A 35 -0.11 5.98 3.76
N LYS A 36 -1.28 5.47 4.18
CA LYS A 36 -1.60 5.27 5.61
C LYS A 36 -0.64 4.28 6.27
N CYS A 37 -0.26 3.20 5.58
CA CYS A 37 0.73 2.26 6.10
C CYS A 37 2.10 2.91 6.30
N HIS A 38 2.56 3.74 5.36
CA HIS A 38 3.82 4.49 5.50
C HIS A 38 3.79 5.47 6.68
N LYS A 39 2.70 6.24 6.81
CA LYS A 39 2.52 7.14 7.95
C LYS A 39 2.50 6.38 9.28
N ASN A 40 1.84 5.23 9.34
CA ASN A 40 1.80 4.41 10.55
C ASN A 40 3.18 3.81 10.89
N ARG A 41 4.02 3.51 9.89
CA ARG A 41 5.41 3.08 10.11
C ARG A 41 6.26 4.20 10.69
N GLU A 42 6.20 5.39 10.09
CA GLU A 42 6.91 6.58 10.58
C GLU A 42 6.55 6.91 12.04
N ASN A 43 5.26 6.79 12.41
CA ASN A 43 4.82 7.02 13.79
C ASN A 43 5.20 5.88 14.77
N ASN A 44 5.41 4.66 14.28
CA ASN A 44 5.81 3.50 15.11
C ASN A 44 7.33 3.36 15.27
N GLU A 45 8.15 3.94 14.38
CA GLU A 45 9.61 3.92 14.52
C GLU A 45 10.10 4.70 15.76
N GLY A 46 9.29 5.60 16.32
CA GLY A 46 9.54 6.27 17.60
C GLY A 46 8.92 5.60 18.84
N LEU A 47 8.05 4.61 18.66
CA LEU A 47 7.34 3.89 19.72
C LEU A 47 7.65 2.41 19.61
N THR A 48 8.76 1.99 20.21
CA THR A 48 9.00 0.59 20.58
C THR A 48 7.97 0.16 21.62
N SER A 49 6.71 -0.01 21.20
CA SER A 49 5.62 -0.31 22.14
C SER A 49 4.52 -1.07 21.42
N PHE A 50 4.70 -2.39 21.45
CA PHE A 50 3.66 -3.40 21.64
C PHE A 50 2.22 -2.88 21.50
N SER A 51 1.62 -3.05 20.33
CA SER A 51 0.17 -2.90 20.16
C SER A 51 -0.48 -4.27 20.19
N GLY A 52 -0.98 -4.65 21.37
CA GLY A 52 -1.80 -5.84 21.59
C GLY A 52 -3.18 -5.70 20.93
N SER A 53 -3.23 -5.89 19.61
CA SER A 53 -4.47 -6.11 18.88
C SER A 53 -4.21 -7.06 17.71
N GLY A 54 -4.15 -8.36 18.01
CA GLY A 54 -4.51 -9.51 17.14
C GLY A 54 -3.91 -9.69 15.74
N ILE A 55 -3.14 -8.74 15.21
CA ILE A 55 -2.51 -8.80 13.89
C ILE A 55 -1.02 -8.60 14.07
N SER A 56 -0.40 -9.61 14.68
CA SER A 56 1.04 -9.86 14.56
C SER A 56 1.32 -10.39 13.14
N GLU A 57 0.91 -9.66 12.10
CA GLU A 57 1.42 -9.93 10.75
C GLU A 57 2.85 -9.41 10.75
N SER A 58 3.81 -10.33 10.69
CA SER A 58 5.24 -10.06 10.75
C SER A 58 5.59 -8.80 9.96
N TYR A 59 6.14 -7.82 10.68
CA TYR A 59 6.52 -6.49 10.19
C TYR A 59 7.76 -6.52 9.29
N GLU A 60 8.20 -7.70 8.86
CA GLU A 60 9.31 -7.88 7.93
C GLU A 60 8.81 -7.68 6.47
N SER A 61 9.01 -6.46 5.97
CA SER A 61 9.18 -6.15 4.54
C SER A 61 7.95 -6.07 3.60
N SER A 62 6.71 -6.33 4.02
CA SER A 62 5.55 -6.28 3.11
C SER A 62 4.38 -5.41 3.61
N TYR A 63 3.58 -4.85 2.68
CA TYR A 63 2.30 -4.19 3.00
C TYR A 63 1.32 -5.22 3.63
N PRO A 64 0.29 -4.79 4.38
CA PRO A 64 -0.75 -5.69 4.86
C PRO A 64 -1.37 -6.51 3.72
N LYS A 65 -1.79 -7.76 4.02
CA LYS A 65 -2.28 -8.72 3.03
C LYS A 65 -3.39 -8.18 2.13
N TYR A 66 -4.28 -7.34 2.67
CA TYR A 66 -5.38 -6.75 1.89
C TYR A 66 -4.88 -5.78 0.80
N ILE A 67 -3.79 -5.04 1.05
CA ILE A 67 -3.16 -4.16 0.06
C ILE A 67 -2.46 -5.00 -1.01
N ILE A 68 -1.73 -6.05 -0.61
CA ILE A 68 -1.11 -6.98 -1.56
C ILE A 68 -2.17 -7.61 -2.47
N MET A 69 -3.31 -8.02 -1.92
CA MET A 69 -4.42 -8.55 -2.70
C MET A 69 -5.01 -7.54 -3.69
N MET A 70 -5.07 -6.25 -3.33
CA MET A 70 -5.48 -5.20 -4.26
C MET A 70 -4.47 -5.04 -5.40
N LEU A 71 -3.17 -4.92 -5.09
CA LEU A 71 -2.10 -4.81 -6.07
C LEU A 71 -2.07 -6.01 -7.03
N GLU A 72 -2.22 -7.24 -6.51
CA GLU A 72 -2.28 -8.45 -7.32
C GLU A 72 -3.51 -8.51 -8.23
N LYS A 73 -4.66 -7.97 -7.81
CA LYS A 73 -5.85 -7.86 -8.68
C LYS A 73 -5.57 -6.96 -9.88
N PHE A 74 -4.92 -5.81 -9.67
CA PHE A 74 -4.55 -4.92 -10.77
C PHE A 74 -3.53 -5.56 -11.70
N ARG A 75 -2.48 -6.17 -11.15
CA ARG A 75 -1.44 -6.88 -11.91
C ARG A 75 -2.00 -8.02 -12.76
N LYS A 76 -2.91 -8.84 -12.21
CA LYS A 76 -3.54 -9.95 -12.96
C LYS A 76 -4.45 -9.45 -14.08
N LYS A 77 -5.08 -8.28 -13.94
CA LYS A 77 -5.90 -7.69 -14.98
C LYS A 77 -5.09 -7.32 -16.23
N VAL A 78 -3.82 -6.95 -16.07
CA VAL A 78 -2.89 -6.70 -17.21
C VAL A 78 -2.52 -7.99 -17.92
N ARG A 79 -2.29 -9.10 -17.19
CA ARG A 79 -1.91 -10.38 -17.80
C ARG A 79 -3.00 -11.06 -18.65
N LEU A 80 -4.24 -10.59 -18.55
CA LEU A 80 -5.39 -11.11 -19.29
C LEU A 80 -5.73 -10.26 -20.53
N LEU A 81 -4.96 -9.22 -20.81
CA LEU A 81 -5.02 -8.39 -22.01
C LEU A 81 -3.83 -8.71 -22.92
#